data_AF-A0A140ST80-F1
#
_entry.id   AF-A0A140ST80-F1
#
_cell.length_a   1.000
_cell.length_b   1.000
_cell.length_c   1.000
_cell.angle_alpha   90.00
_cell.angle_beta   90.00
_cell.angle_gamma   90.00
#
_symmetry.space_group_name_H-M   'P 1'
#
loop_
_entity.id
_entity.type
_entity.pdbx_description
1 polymer ?
#
loop_
_entity_poly.entity_id
_entity_poly.type
_entity_poly.pdbx_seq_one_letter_code
_entity_poly.pdbx_strand_id
1 'polypeptide(L)'
;MTTTFSEINDIAIGAVKTDNNNVNSWQVSKKKGMMRGISATVSGQGAVVRLQGDMDFSIISLESSTKYQQLLNEYKFGAGLTAFFAWVSANFSVETHRQEIHATLDELSTTQQINGKVHIDMNVTGIYPNVEVTAMAYVNILKVTNSIGNEFSLASAATPNIDTGAADHDGNSLPTSDNNSVIYL
;
A
#
# COMPACT_ATOMS: atom_id res chain seq x y z
N MET A 1 -0.30 18.95 -0.32
CA MET A 1 0.90 18.34 0.28
C MET A 1 1.55 17.43 -0.75
N THR A 2 2.89 17.31 -0.76
CA THR A 2 3.59 16.41 -1.70
C THR A 2 3.88 15.09 -0.99
N THR A 3 3.42 13.97 -1.52
CA THR A 3 3.72 12.64 -0.99
C THR A 3 5.03 12.14 -1.60
N THR A 4 5.96 11.65 -0.77
CA THR A 4 7.18 11.00 -1.27
C THR A 4 6.97 9.49 -1.18
N PHE A 5 7.17 8.78 -2.29
CA PHE A 5 7.02 7.33 -2.31
C PHE A 5 8.38 6.65 -2.21
N SER A 6 8.54 5.78 -1.21
CA SER A 6 9.68 4.87 -1.11
C SER A 6 9.23 3.46 -1.50
N GLU A 7 9.95 2.85 -2.44
CA GLU A 7 9.66 1.49 -2.87
C GLU A 7 10.15 0.49 -1.83
N ILE A 8 9.31 -0.50 -1.52
CA ILE A 8 9.60 -1.53 -0.53
C ILE A 8 9.95 -2.83 -1.22
N ASN A 9 9.03 -3.29 -2.09
CA ASN A 9 9.10 -4.56 -2.77
C ASN A 9 8.47 -4.42 -4.15
N ASP A 10 8.90 -5.28 -5.08
CA ASP A 10 8.41 -5.29 -6.44
C ASP A 10 8.25 -6.72 -6.97
N ILE A 11 7.24 -6.93 -7.82
CA ILE A 11 6.89 -8.23 -8.39
C ILE A 11 6.59 -8.04 -9.87
N ALA A 12 7.34 -8.76 -10.71
CA ALA A 12 7.03 -8.90 -12.13
C ALA A 12 6.06 -10.08 -12.32
N ILE A 13 4.86 -9.78 -12.79
CA ILE A 13 3.83 -10.75 -13.13
C ILE A 13 3.91 -11.00 -14.64
N GLY A 14 4.35 -12.21 -14.98
CA GLY A 14 4.44 -12.65 -16.36
C GLY A 14 3.10 -12.58 -17.09
N ALA A 15 3.17 -12.52 -18.41
CA ALA A 15 1.97 -12.45 -19.21
C ALA A 15 1.16 -13.74 -19.20
N VAL A 16 -0.15 -13.60 -19.35
CA VAL A 16 -1.07 -14.72 -19.53
C VAL A 16 -1.34 -14.88 -21.03
N LYS A 17 -1.43 -16.12 -21.52
CA LYS A 17 -1.89 -16.38 -22.88
C LYS A 17 -3.40 -16.09 -22.95
N THR A 18 -3.77 -15.03 -23.64
CA THR A 18 -5.15 -14.77 -24.06
C THR A 18 -5.32 -15.16 -25.52
N ASP A 19 -6.50 -15.66 -25.89
CA ASP A 19 -6.82 -16.04 -27.29
C ASP A 19 -6.76 -14.85 -28.27
N ASN A 20 -6.80 -13.62 -27.73
CA ASN A 20 -6.48 -12.40 -28.46
C ASN A 20 -5.04 -11.98 -28.13
N ASN A 21 -4.24 -11.67 -29.16
CA ASN A 21 -2.81 -11.32 -29.16
C ASN A 21 -2.33 -10.21 -28.19
N ASN A 22 -3.14 -9.74 -27.25
CA ASN A 22 -2.76 -8.76 -26.25
C ASN A 22 -2.11 -9.46 -25.05
N VAL A 23 -0.80 -9.62 -25.12
CA VAL A 23 0.03 -10.15 -24.05
C VAL A 23 0.23 -9.03 -23.02
N ASN A 24 -0.68 -8.92 -22.05
CA ASN A 24 -0.51 -8.00 -20.92
C ASN A 24 0.46 -8.65 -19.94
N SER A 25 1.45 -7.89 -19.45
CA SER A 25 2.24 -8.24 -18.27
C SER A 25 2.15 -7.08 -17.29
N TRP A 26 2.33 -7.38 -16.01
CA TRP A 26 2.17 -6.39 -14.95
C TRP A 26 3.42 -6.35 -14.07
N GLN A 27 3.71 -5.17 -13.54
CA GLN A 27 4.65 -4.97 -12.46
C GLN A 27 3.85 -4.37 -11.30
N VAL A 28 3.96 -4.96 -10.12
CA VAL A 28 3.28 -4.50 -8.91
C VAL A 28 4.32 -4.20 -7.85
N SER A 29 4.45 -2.92 -7.51
CA SER A 29 5.40 -2.45 -6.52
C SER A 29 4.67 -1.94 -5.29
N LYS A 30 4.98 -2.49 -4.12
CA LYS A 30 4.52 -1.96 -2.84
C LYS A 30 5.38 -0.77 -2.44
N LYS A 31 4.75 0.36 -2.18
CA LYS A 31 5.43 1.60 -1.78
C LYS A 31 4.87 2.15 -0.47
N LYS A 32 5.73 2.77 0.34
CA LYS A 32 5.31 3.67 1.42
C LYS A 32 5.11 5.06 0.84
N GLY A 33 3.88 5.54 0.81
CA GLY A 33 3.57 6.96 0.62
C GLY A 33 3.84 7.71 1.92
N MET A 34 5.02 8.31 2.03
CA MET A 34 5.39 9.14 3.18
C MET A 34 4.73 10.50 3.09
N MET A 35 4.06 10.88 4.16
CA MET A 35 3.32 12.12 4.23
C MET A 35 4.22 13.28 4.64
N ARG A 36 4.39 14.26 3.74
CA ARG A 36 5.09 15.49 4.10
C ARG A 36 4.17 16.36 4.96
N GLY A 37 4.60 16.64 6.18
CA GLY A 37 3.91 17.53 7.13
C GLY A 37 3.33 16.82 8.36
N ILE A 38 3.14 15.49 8.31
CA ILE A 38 2.81 14.69 9.50
C ILE A 38 4.09 14.00 9.94
N SER A 39 4.86 14.72 10.74
CA SER A 39 6.11 14.25 11.31
C SER A 39 6.30 14.76 12.71
N ALA A 40 6.96 13.97 13.54
CA ALA A 40 7.35 14.37 14.87
C ALA A 40 8.72 13.81 15.20
N THR A 41 9.41 14.51 16.09
CA THR A 41 10.73 14.15 16.53
C THR A 41 10.63 13.29 17.77
N VAL A 42 11.29 12.14 17.77
CA VAL A 42 11.39 11.25 18.93
C VAL A 42 12.87 11.00 19.23
N SER A 43 13.27 11.22 20.47
CA SER A 43 14.67 11.08 20.90
C SER A 43 14.76 10.19 22.12
N GLY A 44 15.68 9.22 22.05
CA GLY A 44 15.89 8.23 23.10
C GLY A 44 15.12 6.93 22.87
N GLN A 45 15.77 5.82 23.24
CA GLN A 45 15.19 4.50 23.13
C GLN A 45 13.97 4.37 24.06
N GLY A 46 12.84 3.97 23.49
CA GLY A 46 11.58 3.82 24.23
C GLY A 46 10.82 5.13 24.46
N ALA A 47 11.34 6.28 24.01
CA ALA A 47 10.56 7.51 23.99
C ALA A 47 9.41 7.37 22.99
N VAL A 48 8.25 7.92 23.33
CA VAL A 48 7.04 7.81 22.51
C VAL A 48 6.56 9.20 22.12
N VAL A 49 6.20 9.37 20.85
CA VAL A 49 5.54 10.56 20.33
C VAL A 49 4.29 10.17 19.56
N ARG A 50 3.24 10.98 19.65
CA ARG A 50 2.02 10.76 18.88
C ARG A 50 2.12 11.46 17.52
N LEU A 51 1.91 10.72 16.44
CA LEU A 51 1.69 11.27 15.11
C LEU A 51 0.19 11.34 14.86
N GLN A 52 -0.30 12.56 14.63
CA GLN A 52 -1.70 12.80 14.31
C GLN A 52 -1.85 13.83 13.20
N GLY A 53 -2.73 13.57 12.23
CA GLY A 53 -3.02 14.51 11.16
C GLY A 53 -3.82 13.91 10.01
N ASP A 54 -4.25 14.76 9.09
CA ASP A 54 -5.02 14.37 7.91
C ASP A 54 -4.20 14.51 6.63
N MET A 55 -4.45 13.61 5.68
CA MET A 55 -3.94 13.67 4.32
C MET A 55 -5.05 13.38 3.32
N ASP A 56 -5.09 14.13 2.22
CA ASP A 56 -5.90 13.81 1.04
C ASP A 56 -5.00 13.30 -0.11
N PHE A 57 -5.51 12.36 -0.90
CA PHE A 57 -4.79 11.75 -2.02
C PHE A 57 -5.76 11.25 -3.11
N SER A 58 -5.30 11.16 -4.36
CA SER A 58 -6.06 10.57 -5.47
C SER A 58 -5.57 9.15 -5.72
N ILE A 59 -6.47 8.16 -5.69
CA ILE A 59 -6.12 6.74 -5.74
C ILE A 59 -7.26 5.92 -6.35
N ILE A 60 -7.02 4.66 -6.68
CA ILE A 60 -8.07 3.69 -6.94
C ILE A 60 -8.25 2.83 -5.69
N SER A 61 -9.49 2.61 -5.26
CA SER A 61 -9.80 1.68 -4.16
C SER A 61 -9.65 0.24 -4.64
N LEU A 62 -8.88 -0.58 -3.92
CA LEU A 62 -8.77 -2.01 -4.20
C LEU A 62 -10.14 -2.71 -4.10
N GLU A 63 -10.97 -2.26 -3.16
CA GLU A 63 -12.31 -2.79 -2.90
C GLU A 63 -13.30 -2.56 -4.06
N SER A 64 -12.98 -1.67 -5.00
CA SER A 64 -13.79 -1.41 -6.19
C SER A 64 -13.77 -2.56 -7.21
N SER A 65 -12.75 -3.42 -7.18
CA SER A 65 -12.70 -4.60 -8.06
C SER A 65 -13.61 -5.70 -7.54
N THR A 66 -14.57 -6.11 -8.36
CA THR A 66 -15.43 -7.25 -8.04
C THR A 66 -14.62 -8.54 -8.00
N LYS A 67 -13.60 -8.66 -8.87
CA LYS A 67 -12.70 -9.81 -8.86
C LYS A 67 -11.90 -9.89 -7.57
N TYR A 68 -11.35 -8.79 -7.07
CA TYR A 68 -10.69 -8.75 -5.76
C TYR A 68 -11.62 -9.26 -4.64
N GLN A 69 -12.87 -8.79 -4.60
CA GLN A 69 -13.84 -9.23 -3.58
C GLN A 69 -14.15 -10.73 -3.68
N GLN A 70 -14.23 -11.28 -4.90
CA GLN A 70 -14.38 -12.72 -5.10
C GLN A 70 -13.18 -13.49 -4.54
N LEU A 71 -11.96 -13.07 -4.88
CA LEU A 71 -10.73 -13.72 -4.41
C LEU A 71 -10.61 -13.64 -2.89
N LEU A 72 -10.96 -12.50 -2.29
CA LEU A 72 -10.97 -12.34 -0.84
C LEU A 72 -11.93 -13.34 -0.17
N ASN A 73 -13.10 -13.55 -0.75
CA ASN A 73 -14.08 -14.51 -0.23
C ASN A 73 -13.68 -15.98 -0.45
N GLU A 74 -13.07 -16.29 -1.60
CA GLU A 74 -12.67 -17.64 -1.98
C GLU A 74 -11.43 -18.11 -1.21
N TYR A 75 -10.36 -17.32 -1.28
CA TYR A 75 -9.05 -17.67 -0.70
C TYR A 75 -8.89 -17.23 0.75
N LYS A 76 -9.78 -16.34 1.24
CA LYS A 76 -9.79 -15.86 2.64
C LYS A 76 -8.43 -15.37 3.12
N PHE A 77 -7.64 -14.78 2.22
CA PHE A 77 -6.45 -14.03 2.64
C PHE A 77 -6.90 -12.81 3.46
N GLY A 78 -5.99 -12.21 4.23
CA GLY A 78 -6.34 -11.02 5.02
C GLY A 78 -6.94 -9.92 4.14
N ALA A 79 -7.90 -9.16 4.65
CA ALA A 79 -8.34 -7.95 3.96
C ALA A 79 -7.21 -6.91 3.97
N GLY A 80 -7.27 -5.92 3.08
CA GLY A 80 -6.25 -4.89 3.01
C GLY A 80 -5.35 -4.95 1.79
N LEU A 81 -4.64 -3.85 1.59
CA LEU A 81 -3.67 -3.72 0.50
C LEU A 81 -2.44 -4.59 0.76
N THR A 82 -1.92 -4.56 2.00
CA THR A 82 -0.76 -5.35 2.40
C THR A 82 -1.00 -6.85 2.25
N ALA A 83 -2.19 -7.33 2.62
CA ALA A 83 -2.53 -8.74 2.52
C ALA A 83 -2.79 -9.19 1.07
N PHE A 84 -3.42 -8.35 0.25
CA PHE A 84 -3.52 -8.60 -1.19
C PHE A 84 -2.14 -8.72 -1.85
N PHE A 85 -1.21 -7.80 -1.55
CA PHE A 85 0.15 -7.87 -2.08
C PHE A 85 0.87 -9.16 -1.68
N ALA A 86 0.72 -9.60 -0.42
CA ALA A 86 1.28 -10.87 0.05
C ALA A 86 0.68 -12.06 -0.71
N TRP A 87 -0.64 -12.05 -0.96
CA TRP A 87 -1.29 -13.09 -1.75
C TRP A 87 -0.79 -13.11 -3.20
N VAL A 88 -0.67 -11.94 -3.85
CA VAL A 88 -0.07 -11.83 -5.19
C VAL A 88 1.36 -12.38 -5.20
N SER A 89 2.18 -12.01 -4.21
CA SER A 89 3.57 -12.46 -4.07
C SER A 89 3.70 -13.98 -3.97
N ALA A 90 2.76 -14.64 -3.30
CA ALA A 90 2.78 -16.08 -3.12
C ALA A 90 2.28 -16.85 -4.36
N ASN A 91 1.43 -16.21 -5.19
CA ASN A 91 0.63 -16.93 -6.19
C ASN A 91 0.91 -16.53 -7.65
N PHE A 92 1.70 -15.49 -7.92
CA PHE A 92 1.93 -14.99 -9.29
C PHE A 92 2.55 -16.00 -10.27
N SER A 93 3.18 -17.07 -9.76
CA SER A 93 3.81 -18.13 -10.56
C SER A 93 2.86 -19.25 -10.98
N VAL A 94 1.68 -19.36 -10.35
CA VAL A 94 0.68 -20.40 -10.64
C VAL A 94 -0.27 -19.88 -11.71
N GLU A 95 -0.43 -20.61 -12.82
CA GLU A 95 -1.18 -20.16 -14.00
C GLU A 95 -2.61 -19.67 -13.68
N THR A 96 -3.36 -20.45 -12.89
CA THR A 96 -4.74 -20.13 -12.51
C THR A 96 -4.82 -18.84 -11.70
N HIS A 97 -3.97 -18.69 -10.68
CA HIS A 97 -3.93 -17.48 -9.87
C HIS A 97 -3.39 -16.29 -10.64
N ARG A 98 -2.47 -16.52 -11.57
CA ARG A 98 -2.00 -15.45 -12.46
C ARG A 98 -3.14 -14.91 -13.31
N GLN A 99 -4.01 -15.76 -13.86
CA GLN A 99 -5.21 -15.32 -14.57
C GLN A 99 -6.14 -14.48 -13.67
N GLU A 100 -6.34 -14.91 -12.43
CA GLU A 100 -7.14 -14.18 -11.44
C GLU A 100 -6.56 -12.81 -11.06
N ILE A 101 -5.23 -12.75 -10.91
CA ILE A 101 -4.50 -11.52 -10.65
C ILE A 101 -4.63 -10.58 -11.84
N HIS A 102 -4.41 -11.07 -13.07
CA HIS A 102 -4.59 -10.28 -14.29
C HIS A 102 -6.00 -9.71 -14.39
N ALA A 103 -7.03 -10.54 -14.20
CA ALA A 103 -8.43 -10.08 -14.22
C ALA A 103 -8.70 -8.98 -13.18
N THR A 104 -8.11 -9.09 -11.98
CA THR A 104 -8.21 -8.06 -10.93
C THR A 104 -7.54 -6.76 -11.37
N LEU A 105 -6.32 -6.83 -11.92
CA LEU A 105 -5.58 -5.65 -12.36
C LEU A 105 -6.19 -5.00 -13.60
N ASP A 106 -6.76 -5.77 -14.52
CA ASP A 106 -7.49 -5.27 -15.68
C ASP A 106 -8.72 -4.46 -15.25
N GLU A 107 -9.55 -4.99 -14.33
CA GLU A 107 -10.68 -4.25 -13.75
C GLU A 107 -10.24 -2.92 -13.15
N LEU A 108 -9.21 -2.96 -12.29
CA LEU A 108 -8.68 -1.78 -11.61
C LEU A 108 -8.08 -0.77 -12.59
N SER A 109 -7.45 -1.21 -13.68
CA SER A 109 -6.82 -0.32 -14.66
C SER A 109 -7.81 0.58 -15.41
N THR A 110 -9.08 0.17 -15.46
CA THR A 110 -10.17 0.92 -16.09
C THR A 110 -11.04 1.67 -15.08
N THR A 111 -10.75 1.50 -13.79
CA THR A 111 -11.53 2.10 -12.70
C THR A 111 -11.13 3.57 -12.50
N GLN A 112 -12.13 4.41 -12.23
CA GLN A 112 -11.90 5.83 -11.97
C GLN A 112 -11.17 6.05 -10.64
N GLN A 113 -10.23 6.99 -10.61
CA GLN A 113 -9.64 7.46 -9.37
C GLN A 113 -10.65 8.23 -8.53
N ILE A 114 -10.53 8.09 -7.21
CA ILE A 114 -11.32 8.78 -6.21
C ILE A 114 -10.41 9.60 -5.30
N ASN A 115 -10.99 10.64 -4.68
CA ASN A 115 -10.31 11.41 -3.65
C ASN A 115 -10.45 10.67 -2.32
N GLY A 116 -9.36 10.03 -1.89
CA GLY A 116 -9.25 9.41 -0.58
C GLY A 116 -8.75 10.38 0.47
N LYS A 117 -9.04 10.07 1.74
CA LYS A 117 -8.51 10.77 2.91
C LYS A 117 -7.95 9.76 3.91
N VAL A 118 -6.76 10.00 4.45
CA VAL A 118 -6.26 9.26 5.62
C VAL A 118 -6.28 10.17 6.83
N HIS A 119 -6.88 9.70 7.92
CA HIS A 119 -6.65 10.24 9.25
C HIS A 119 -5.60 9.38 9.94
N ILE A 120 -4.47 9.97 10.28
CA ILE A 120 -3.38 9.29 10.96
C ILE A 120 -3.48 9.59 12.43
N ASP A 121 -3.43 8.53 13.23
CA ASP A 121 -3.43 8.61 14.68
C ASP A 121 -2.70 7.38 15.25
N MET A 122 -1.44 7.57 15.64
CA MET A 122 -0.62 6.49 16.18
C MET A 122 0.47 7.01 17.11
N ASN A 123 0.93 6.15 18.01
CA ASN A 123 2.14 6.36 18.78
C ASN A 123 3.34 5.78 18.03
N VAL A 124 4.47 6.48 18.07
CA VAL A 124 5.74 6.07 17.46
C VAL A 124 6.83 6.06 18.51
N THR A 125 7.60 4.98 18.53
CA THR A 125 8.64 4.75 19.54
C THR A 125 10.03 4.98 18.94
N GLY A 126 10.86 5.76 19.62
CA GLY A 126 12.27 5.93 19.31
C GLY A 126 13.05 4.64 19.57
N ILE A 127 13.90 4.24 18.61
CA ILE A 127 14.64 2.98 18.68
C ILE A 127 16.11 3.15 19.08
N TYR A 128 16.65 4.36 19.01
CA TYR A 128 18.06 4.63 19.24
C TYR A 128 18.30 5.39 20.56
N PRO A 129 19.18 4.91 21.45
CA PRO A 129 19.59 5.65 22.64
C PRO A 129 20.28 6.96 22.26
N ASN A 130 19.87 8.08 22.86
CA ASN A 130 20.47 9.41 22.69
C ASN A 130 20.56 9.90 21.23
N VAL A 131 19.79 9.33 20.32
CA VAL A 131 19.69 9.78 18.92
C VAL A 131 18.28 10.24 18.69
N GLU A 132 18.19 11.43 18.11
CA GLU A 132 16.95 12.03 17.67
C GLU A 132 16.61 11.52 16.26
N VAL A 133 15.36 11.06 16.07
CA VAL A 133 14.84 10.62 14.78
C VAL A 133 13.58 11.40 14.44
N THR A 134 13.50 11.89 13.21
CA THR A 134 12.27 12.44 12.65
C THR A 134 11.40 11.30 12.15
N ALA A 135 10.35 10.97 12.91
CA ALA A 135 9.34 10.02 12.49
C ALA A 135 8.37 10.69 11.53
N MET A 136 8.19 10.09 10.35
CA MET A 136 7.24 10.50 9.33
C MET A 136 6.17 9.42 9.17
N ALA A 137 4.90 9.80 9.24
CA ALA A 137 3.85 8.84 9.01
C ALA A 137 3.74 8.50 7.51
N TYR A 138 3.36 7.26 7.23
CA TYR A 138 3.17 6.73 5.88
C TYR A 138 1.85 5.97 5.74
N VAL A 139 1.39 5.89 4.50
CA VAL A 139 0.36 4.95 4.05
C VAL A 139 0.96 4.02 3.00
N ASN A 140 0.70 2.72 3.07
CA ASN A 140 1.07 1.77 2.04
C ASN A 140 0.18 1.98 0.81
N ILE A 141 0.79 2.02 -0.37
CA ILE A 141 0.09 1.98 -1.65
C ILE A 141 0.70 0.90 -2.54
N LEU A 142 -0.06 0.38 -3.49
CA LEU A 142 0.50 -0.41 -4.58
C LEU A 142 0.54 0.44 -5.82
N LYS A 143 1.74 0.57 -6.40
CA LYS A 143 1.92 1.10 -7.73
C LYS A 143 1.87 -0.06 -8.71
N VAL A 144 0.99 0.01 -9.69
CA VAL A 144 0.83 -1.03 -10.72
C VAL A 144 1.19 -0.43 -12.07
N THR A 145 2.06 -1.11 -12.81
CA THR A 145 2.51 -0.71 -14.15
C THR A 145 2.23 -1.84 -15.13
N ASN A 146 1.60 -1.52 -16.26
CA ASN A 146 1.35 -2.51 -17.33
C ASN A 146 2.50 -2.57 -18.35
N SER A 147 2.43 -3.51 -19.28
CA SER A 147 3.45 -3.73 -20.33
C SER A 147 3.67 -2.56 -21.28
N ILE A 148 2.71 -1.63 -21.39
CA ILE A 148 2.83 -0.42 -22.22
C ILE A 148 3.22 0.83 -21.41
N GLY A 149 3.50 0.68 -20.12
CA GLY A 149 3.97 1.75 -19.23
C GLY A 149 2.87 2.59 -18.59
N ASN A 150 1.59 2.20 -18.69
CA ASN A 150 0.52 2.88 -17.94
C ASN A 150 0.64 2.51 -16.46
N GLU A 151 0.51 3.53 -15.61
CA GLU A 151 0.62 3.39 -14.17
C GLU A 151 -0.67 3.80 -13.46
N PHE A 152 -1.06 3.06 -12.44
CA PHE A 152 -2.08 3.47 -11.48
C PHE A 152 -1.65 3.08 -10.07
N SER A 153 -2.31 3.69 -9.07
CA SER A 153 -1.99 3.46 -7.66
C SER A 153 -3.24 3.02 -6.91
N LEU A 154 -3.05 2.05 -6.03
CA LEU A 154 -4.10 1.41 -5.24
C LEU A 154 -3.91 1.68 -3.76
N ALA A 155 -5.02 1.85 -3.04
CA ALA A 155 -5.09 1.79 -1.58
C ALA A 155 -6.27 0.93 -1.14
N SER A 156 -6.30 0.57 0.14
CA SER A 156 -7.39 -0.20 0.76
C SER A 156 -7.85 0.51 2.02
N ALA A 157 -9.16 0.53 2.24
CA ALA A 157 -9.77 1.03 3.47
C ALA A 157 -10.08 -0.08 4.48
N ALA A 158 -9.96 -1.35 4.08
CA ALA A 158 -10.42 -2.49 4.88
C ALA A 158 -9.60 -2.72 6.16
N THR A 159 -8.28 -2.46 6.13
CA THR A 159 -7.39 -2.66 7.30
C THR A 159 -6.37 -1.52 7.42
N PRO A 160 -6.79 -0.32 7.82
CA PRO A 160 -5.92 0.86 7.85
C PRO A 160 -4.69 0.71 8.76
N ASN A 161 -4.80 -0.05 9.85
CA ASN A 161 -3.73 -0.21 10.84
C ASN A 161 -2.50 -0.98 10.33
N ILE A 162 -2.67 -1.87 9.35
CA ILE A 162 -1.56 -2.58 8.68
C ILE A 162 -1.06 -1.84 7.43
N ASP A 163 -1.88 -0.94 6.91
CA ASP A 163 -1.59 -0.12 5.74
C ASP A 163 -1.12 1.29 6.10
N THR A 164 -0.91 1.58 7.38
CA THR A 164 -0.32 2.83 7.88
C THR A 164 0.77 2.56 8.90
N GLY A 165 1.71 3.49 9.05
CA GLY A 165 2.76 3.38 10.06
C GLY A 165 3.66 4.61 10.08
N ALA A 166 4.82 4.48 10.70
CA ALA A 166 5.84 5.51 10.72
C ALA A 166 7.19 4.99 10.20
N ALA A 167 7.95 5.87 9.57
CA ALA A 167 9.30 5.61 9.11
C ALA A 167 10.22 6.80 9.44
N ASP A 168 11.52 6.57 9.52
CA ASP A 168 12.50 7.66 9.58
C ASP A 168 12.70 8.32 8.20
N HIS A 169 13.60 9.30 8.13
CA HIS A 169 13.94 10.01 6.89
C HIS A 169 14.47 9.07 5.79
N ASP A 170 15.14 7.98 6.17
CA ASP A 170 15.73 7.01 5.25
C ASP A 170 14.71 5.93 4.81
N GLY A 171 13.49 5.98 5.35
CA GLY A 171 12.41 5.04 5.04
C GLY A 171 12.39 3.78 5.89
N ASN A 172 13.27 3.67 6.90
CA ASN A 172 13.27 2.55 7.83
C ASN A 172 12.02 2.62 8.70
N SER A 173 11.32 1.50 8.84
CA SER A 173 10.12 1.45 9.70
C SER A 173 10.48 1.74 11.15
N LEU A 174 9.73 2.62 11.79
CA LEU A 174 9.77 2.84 13.22
C LEU A 174 8.67 2.03 13.91
N PRO A 175 8.89 1.50 15.12
CA PRO A 175 7.85 0.82 15.88
C PRO A 175 6.69 1.76 16.15
N THR A 176 5.48 1.27 15.89
CA THR A 176 4.24 1.99 16.17
C THR A 176 3.38 1.20 17.14
N SER A 177 2.63 1.91 17.98
CA SER A 177 1.59 1.34 18.84
C SER A 177 0.33 2.19 18.74
N ASP A 178 -0.79 1.64 19.21
CA ASP A 178 -2.08 2.35 19.26
C ASP A 178 -2.46 2.98 17.91
N ASN A 179 -2.20 2.25 16.81
CA ASN A 179 -2.47 2.74 15.46
C ASN A 179 -3.98 2.68 15.18
N ASN A 180 -4.64 3.80 15.46
CA ASN A 180 -6.06 4.04 15.24
C ASN A 180 -6.32 4.82 13.95
N SER A 181 -5.35 4.82 13.03
CA SER A 181 -5.48 5.50 11.74
C SER A 181 -6.65 4.93 10.94
N VAL A 182 -7.28 5.78 10.12
CA VAL A 182 -8.43 5.44 9.29
C VAL A 182 -8.18 5.91 7.86
N ILE A 183 -8.51 5.07 6.90
CA ILE A 183 -8.46 5.40 5.47
C ILE A 183 -9.91 5.47 4.97
N TYR A 184 -10.26 6.59 4.33
CA TYR A 184 -11.53 6.84 3.66
C TYR A 184 -11.29 6.80 2.15
N LEU A 185 -12.02 5.92 1.46
CA LEU A 185 -11.97 5.72 0.01
C LEU A 185 -13.39 5.78 -0.55
#